data_AF-A0A3N5SRI5-F1
#
_entry.id   AF-A0A3N5SRI5-F1
#
_cell.length_a   1.000
_cell.length_b   1.000
_cell.length_c   1.000
_cell.angle_alpha   90.00
_cell.angle_beta   90.00
_cell.angle_gamma   90.00
#
_symmetry.space_group_name_H-M   'P 1'
#
loop_
_entity.id
_entity.type
_entity.pdbx_description
1 polymer ?
#
loop_
_entity_poly.entity_id
_entity_poly.type
_entity_poly.pdbx_seq_one_letter_code
_entity_poly.pdbx_strand_id
1 'polypeptide(L)'
;MRNFQTLDSVTVDAQNASLELYLSTADDDQPRLAMQREGAYVTISASYGPLEIAMRPRYEDLVRSLGRLGAVEGLHTTRQVGTGQAYLAIGLTPDNSLLMRLTIVADATGHLSLNMLLTDAARGKLFQWLGVEEAARA
;
A
#
# COMPACT_ATOMS: atom_id res chain seq x y z
N MET A 1 -13.27 -14.38 -5.34
CA MET A 1 -11.80 -14.58 -5.14
C MET A 1 -11.13 -13.24 -5.37
N ARG A 2 -10.15 -12.84 -4.55
CA ARG A 2 -9.45 -11.53 -4.67
C ARG A 2 -8.08 -11.81 -5.31
N ASN A 3 -7.79 -11.24 -6.47
CA ASN A 3 -6.48 -11.39 -7.12
C ASN A 3 -5.56 -10.29 -6.61
N PHE A 4 -4.42 -10.67 -6.04
CA PHE A 4 -3.38 -9.74 -5.59
C PHE A 4 -2.22 -9.78 -6.57
N GLN A 5 -1.66 -8.61 -6.86
CA GLN A 5 -0.47 -8.48 -7.67
C GLN A 5 0.74 -8.29 -6.75
N THR A 6 1.73 -9.17 -6.86
CA THR A 6 2.90 -9.14 -5.99
C THR A 6 3.90 -8.10 -6.49
N LEU A 7 4.27 -7.13 -5.66
CA LEU A 7 5.32 -6.15 -5.92
C LEU A 7 6.57 -6.54 -5.13
N ASP A 8 7.69 -6.75 -5.83
CA ASP A 8 8.94 -7.27 -5.25
C ASP A 8 10.10 -6.25 -5.30
N SER A 9 9.98 -5.21 -6.10
CA SER A 9 11.02 -4.24 -6.39
C SER A 9 10.64 -2.85 -5.90
N VAL A 10 11.64 -2.10 -5.42
CA VAL A 10 11.45 -0.76 -4.86
C VAL A 10 12.54 0.17 -5.35
N THR A 11 12.15 1.31 -5.90
CA THR A 11 13.03 2.43 -6.21
C THR A 11 12.68 3.59 -5.29
N VAL A 12 13.70 4.17 -4.65
CA VAL A 12 13.54 5.34 -3.78
C VAL A 12 14.31 6.50 -4.40
N ASP A 13 13.60 7.59 -4.68
CA ASP A 13 14.21 8.84 -5.09
C ASP A 13 14.27 9.79 -3.89
N ALA A 14 15.49 9.92 -3.35
CA ALA A 14 15.75 10.78 -2.21
C ALA A 14 15.61 12.28 -2.52
N GLN A 15 15.74 12.69 -3.80
CA GLN A 15 15.63 14.10 -4.18
C GLN A 15 14.16 14.56 -4.16
N ASN A 16 13.26 13.71 -4.66
CA ASN A 16 11.83 14.00 -4.75
C ASN A 16 11.00 13.47 -3.58
N ALA A 17 11.67 12.84 -2.60
CA ALA A 17 11.02 12.13 -1.49
C ALA A 17 9.90 11.21 -1.99
N SER A 18 10.19 10.45 -3.04
CA SER A 18 9.26 9.52 -3.67
C SER A 18 9.77 8.10 -3.62
N LEU A 19 8.83 7.16 -3.69
CA LEU A 19 9.05 5.73 -3.65
C LEU A 19 8.15 5.08 -4.69
N GLU A 20 8.72 4.20 -5.51
CA GLU A 20 7.98 3.42 -6.51
C GLU A 20 8.17 1.93 -6.23
N LEU A 21 7.06 1.19 -6.22
CA LEU A 21 6.98 -0.25 -6.05
C LEU A 21 6.43 -0.88 -7.33
N TYR A 22 7.08 -1.93 -7.81
CA TYR A 22 6.75 -2.56 -9.09
C TYR A 22 7.21 -4.03 -9.11
N LEU A 23 6.81 -4.79 -10.13
CA LEU A 23 7.38 -6.11 -10.39
C LEU A 23 8.74 -5.98 -11.06
N SER A 24 9.72 -6.77 -10.64
CA SER A 24 11.08 -6.80 -11.22
C SER A 24 11.09 -7.01 -12.74
N THR A 25 10.07 -7.67 -13.29
CA THR A 25 9.85 -7.90 -14.73
C THR A 25 8.85 -6.94 -15.36
N ALA A 26 8.56 -5.80 -14.72
CA ALA A 26 7.52 -4.87 -15.13
C ALA A 26 7.79 -4.19 -16.48
N ASP A 27 6.75 -4.19 -17.32
CA ASP A 27 6.58 -3.30 -18.48
C ASP A 27 5.55 -2.20 -18.11
N ASP A 28 5.19 -1.31 -19.04
CA ASP A 28 4.26 -0.20 -18.79
C ASP A 28 2.83 -0.65 -18.40
N ASP A 29 2.40 -1.84 -18.81
CA ASP A 29 1.07 -2.40 -18.49
C ASP A 29 1.00 -3.11 -17.12
N GLN A 30 2.11 -3.16 -16.37
CA GLN A 30 2.17 -3.90 -15.11
C GLN A 30 1.78 -3.05 -13.89
N PRO A 31 1.37 -3.69 -12.78
CA PRO A 31 0.98 -2.97 -11.58
C PRO A 31 2.14 -2.18 -10.99
N ARG A 32 1.88 -0.91 -10.70
CA ARG A 32 2.82 -0.01 -10.03
C ARG A 32 2.15 0.67 -8.86
N LEU A 33 2.94 0.97 -7.84
CA LEU A 33 2.53 1.77 -6.70
C LEU A 33 3.56 2.86 -6.47
N ALA A 34 3.20 4.09 -6.84
CA ALA A 34 4.00 5.27 -6.62
C ALA A 34 3.52 5.99 -5.36
N MET A 35 4.47 6.47 -4.56
CA MET A 35 4.21 7.19 -3.33
C MET A 35 5.11 8.42 -3.26
N GLN A 36 4.58 9.53 -2.77
CA GLN A 36 5.34 10.75 -2.55
C GLN A 36 4.89 11.43 -1.26
N ARG A 37 5.85 11.91 -0.47
CA ARG A 37 5.54 12.68 0.74
C ARG A 37 5.33 14.15 0.39
N GLU A 38 4.17 14.67 0.74
CA GLU A 38 3.78 16.07 0.51
C GLU A 38 3.39 16.73 1.85
N GLY A 39 4.40 17.15 2.61
CA GLY A 39 4.20 17.73 3.95
C GLY A 39 3.53 16.75 4.92
N ALA A 40 2.29 17.04 5.32
CA ALA A 40 1.49 16.22 6.23
C ALA A 40 0.73 15.08 5.54
N TYR A 41 0.82 14.97 4.22
CA TYR A 41 0.13 13.96 3.42
C TYR A 41 1.12 13.05 2.70
N VAL A 42 0.65 11.88 2.31
CA VAL A 42 1.35 11.00 1.37
C VAL A 42 0.45 10.83 0.17
N THR A 43 0.92 11.21 -1.01
CA THR A 43 0.26 10.88 -2.26
C THR A 43 0.59 9.42 -2.58
N ILE A 44 -0.43 8.64 -2.89
CA ILE A 44 -0.33 7.23 -3.26
C ILE A 44 -1.07 7.08 -4.57
N SER A 45 -0.41 6.55 -5.59
CA SER A 45 -1.00 6.18 -6.87
C SER A 45 -0.74 4.69 -7.09
N ALA A 46 -1.82 3.92 -7.20
CA ALA A 46 -1.76 2.54 -7.67
C ALA A 46 -2.27 2.49 -9.10
N SER A 47 -1.48 1.95 -10.01
CA SER A 47 -1.85 1.79 -11.41
C SER A 47 -1.81 0.32 -11.84
N TYR A 48 -2.65 -0.02 -12.81
CA TYR A 48 -2.68 -1.32 -13.48
C TYR A 48 -3.18 -1.12 -14.91
N GLY A 49 -2.27 -1.21 -15.89
CA GLY A 49 -2.55 -0.81 -17.27
C GLY A 49 -3.14 0.61 -17.34
N PRO A 50 -4.30 0.83 -17.98
CA PRO A 50 -4.89 2.17 -18.13
C PRO A 50 -5.61 2.70 -16.88
N LEU A 51 -5.69 1.91 -15.80
CA LEU A 51 -6.44 2.28 -14.60
C LEU A 51 -5.49 2.78 -13.52
N GLU A 52 -5.89 3.86 -12.85
CA GLU A 52 -5.18 4.43 -11.72
C GLU A 52 -6.16 4.77 -10.60
N ILE A 53 -5.80 4.44 -9.36
CA ILE A 53 -6.44 4.96 -8.16
C ILE A 53 -5.40 5.78 -7.39
N ALA A 54 -5.62 7.08 -7.32
CA ALA A 54 -4.80 7.99 -6.53
C ALA A 54 -5.51 8.44 -5.26
N MET A 55 -4.78 8.53 -4.15
CA MET A 55 -5.29 9.03 -2.89
C MET A 55 -4.21 9.79 -2.11
N ARG A 56 -4.65 10.66 -1.21
CA ARG A 56 -3.76 11.50 -0.38
C ARG A 56 -4.09 11.36 1.11
N PRO A 57 -3.83 10.19 1.74
CA PRO A 57 -4.02 10.02 3.18
C PRO A 57 -3.08 10.93 3.99
N ARG A 58 -3.47 11.21 5.24
CA ARG A 58 -2.57 11.87 6.20
C ARG A 58 -1.44 10.92 6.56
N TYR A 59 -0.22 11.46 6.54
CA TYR A 59 1.01 10.71 6.83
C TYR A 59 0.95 10.03 8.22
N GLU A 60 0.53 10.78 9.25
CA GLU A 60 0.44 10.25 10.61
C GLU A 60 -0.56 9.09 10.74
N ASP A 61 -1.70 9.16 10.04
CA ASP A 61 -2.71 8.10 10.05
C ASP A 61 -2.19 6.84 9.36
N LEU A 62 -1.46 7.00 8.25
CA LEU A 62 -0.83 5.90 7.52
C LEU A 62 0.26 5.23 8.37
N VAL A 63 1.22 6.01 8.89
CA VAL A 63 2.33 5.51 9.72
C VAL A 63 1.80 4.81 10.97
N ARG A 64 0.85 5.43 11.68
CA ARG A 64 0.23 4.85 12.86
C ARG A 64 -0.49 3.54 12.57
N SER A 65 -1.13 3.44 11.41
CA SER A 65 -1.85 2.22 11.03
C SER A 65 -0.89 1.09 10.66
N LEU A 66 0.20 1.40 9.92
CA LEU A 66 1.26 0.46 9.58
C LEU A 66 2.03 -0.04 10.81
N GLY A 67 2.43 0.85 11.73
CA GLY A 67 3.16 0.49 12.95
C GLY A 67 2.37 -0.35 13.96
N ARG A 68 1.04 -0.44 13.79
CA ARG A 68 0.13 -1.25 14.63
C ARG A 68 -0.40 -2.49 13.91
N LEU A 69 0.18 -2.86 12.77
CA LEU A 69 -0.16 -4.10 12.11
C LEU A 69 0.42 -5.28 12.89
N GLY A 70 -0.45 -6.20 13.29
CA GLY A 70 -0.05 -7.55 13.70
C GLY A 70 -0.28 -8.51 12.54
N ALA A 71 0.53 -9.57 12.46
CA ALA A 71 0.28 -10.64 11.52
C ALA A 71 -1.06 -11.31 11.85
N VAL A 72 -1.90 -11.49 10.85
CA VAL A 72 -3.24 -12.07 10.99
C VAL A 72 -3.46 -13.13 9.93
N GLU A 73 -4.10 -14.22 10.31
CA GLU A 73 -4.48 -15.25 9.36
C GLU A 73 -5.66 -14.79 8.50
N GLY A 74 -5.48 -14.87 7.18
CA GLY A 74 -6.49 -14.54 6.19
C GLY A 74 -6.57 -13.06 5.79
N LEU A 75 -7.35 -12.78 4.75
CA LEU A 75 -7.50 -11.45 4.14
C LEU A 75 -8.54 -10.55 4.83
N HIS A 76 -8.97 -10.89 6.05
CA HIS A 76 -10.17 -10.35 6.68
C HIS A 76 -9.92 -9.17 7.64
N THR A 77 -8.71 -9.06 8.20
CA THR A 77 -8.37 -8.08 9.24
C THR A 77 -7.46 -6.99 8.70
N THR A 78 -7.94 -6.23 7.71
CA THR A 78 -7.23 -5.06 7.19
C THR A 78 -7.63 -3.80 7.95
N ARG A 79 -6.65 -3.02 8.44
CA ARG A 79 -6.89 -1.66 8.92
C ARG A 79 -7.15 -0.75 7.72
N GLN A 80 -8.02 0.24 7.86
CA GLN A 80 -8.36 1.18 6.79
C GLN A 80 -7.82 2.58 7.10
N VAL A 81 -7.23 3.22 6.10
CA VAL A 81 -6.78 4.62 6.14
C VAL A 81 -7.49 5.38 5.03
N GLY A 82 -8.27 6.40 5.39
CA GLY A 82 -9.09 7.16 4.45
C GLY A 82 -10.52 7.34 4.96
N THR A 83 -11.47 7.35 4.03
CA THR A 83 -12.91 7.51 4.31
C THR A 83 -13.67 6.23 3.97
N GLY A 84 -14.93 6.12 4.39
CA GLY A 84 -15.77 4.99 4.00
C GLY A 84 -16.01 4.85 2.49
N GLN A 85 -15.74 5.90 1.70
CA GLN A 85 -15.94 5.91 0.25
C GLN A 85 -14.64 5.77 -0.55
N ALA A 86 -13.50 6.10 0.04
CA ALA A 86 -12.19 5.96 -0.57
C ALA A 86 -11.14 5.69 0.52
N TYR A 87 -10.56 4.49 0.49
CA TYR A 87 -9.64 4.04 1.54
C TYR A 87 -8.54 3.12 1.03
N LEU A 88 -7.44 3.13 1.76
CA LEU A 88 -6.38 2.14 1.70
C LEU A 88 -6.61 1.12 2.82
N ALA A 89 -6.92 -0.11 2.46
CA ALA A 89 -6.90 -1.25 3.36
C ALA A 89 -5.49 -1.85 3.39
N ILE A 90 -4.93 -2.00 4.60
CA ILE A 90 -3.61 -2.59 4.84
C ILE A 90 -3.71 -3.78 5.80
N GLY A 91 -2.97 -4.84 5.52
CA GLY A 91 -2.90 -6.03 6.37
C GLY A 91 -1.54 -6.70 6.28
N LEU A 92 -1.14 -7.39 7.34
CA LEU A 92 0.11 -8.15 7.38
C LEU A 92 -0.21 -9.64 7.44
N THR A 93 0.36 -10.42 6.53
CA THR A 93 0.20 -11.87 6.50
C THR A 93 1.24 -12.55 7.42
N PRO A 94 1.06 -13.84 7.76
CA PRO A 94 2.01 -14.58 8.59
C PRO A 94 3.43 -14.70 8.01
N ASP A 95 3.56 -14.63 6.69
CA ASP A 95 4.83 -14.60 5.94
C ASP A 95 5.44 -13.20 5.83
N ASN A 96 4.99 -12.24 6.65
CA ASN A 96 5.40 -10.83 6.63
C ASN A 96 5.13 -10.06 5.33
N SER A 97 4.36 -10.61 4.40
CA SER A 97 3.94 -9.87 3.21
C SER A 97 2.89 -8.82 3.58
N LEU A 98 2.99 -7.62 2.98
CA LEU A 98 2.05 -6.53 3.23
C LEU A 98 0.98 -6.51 2.15
N LEU A 99 -0.26 -6.74 2.56
CA LEU A 99 -1.44 -6.55 1.73
C LEU A 99 -1.77 -5.06 1.69
N MET A 100 -1.90 -4.52 0.48
CA MET A 100 -2.35 -3.16 0.24
C MET A 100 -3.51 -3.18 -0.75
N ARG A 101 -4.58 -2.49 -0.42
CA ARG A 101 -5.75 -2.38 -1.29
C ARG A 101 -6.27 -0.96 -1.30
N LEU A 102 -6.18 -0.30 -2.44
CA LEU A 102 -6.86 0.97 -2.66
C LEU A 102 -8.25 0.66 -3.18
N THR A 103 -9.27 1.21 -2.53
CA THR A 103 -10.67 1.01 -2.89
C THR A 103 -11.37 2.35 -3.05
N ILE A 104 -12.09 2.50 -4.16
CA ILE A 104 -13.14 3.52 -4.32
C ILE A 104 -14.48 2.79 -4.30
N VAL A 105 -15.33 3.13 -3.34
CA VAL A 105 -16.70 2.64 -3.29
C VAL A 105 -17.52 3.46 -4.28
N ALA A 106 -18.21 2.77 -5.18
CA ALA A 106 -18.99 3.42 -6.23
C ALA A 106 -20.44 3.65 -5.77
N ASP A 107 -21.14 2.56 -5.42
CA ASP A 107 -22.55 2.59 -5.06
C ASP A 107 -22.92 1.49 -4.05
N ALA A 108 -24.22 1.20 -3.93
CA ALA A 108 -24.78 0.21 -3.01
C ALA A 108 -24.26 -1.23 -3.22
N THR A 109 -23.62 -1.54 -4.35
CA THR A 109 -23.21 -2.91 -4.71
C THR A 109 -21.78 -3.02 -5.23
N GLY A 110 -21.21 -1.92 -5.71
CA GLY A 110 -19.94 -1.92 -6.43
C GLY A 110 -18.81 -1.18 -5.71
N HIS A 111 -17.60 -1.68 -5.92
CA HIS A 111 -16.38 -0.95 -5.62
C HIS A 111 -15.32 -1.27 -6.67
N LEU A 112 -14.47 -0.29 -6.95
CA LEU A 112 -13.24 -0.47 -7.71
C LEU A 112 -12.10 -0.68 -6.72
N SER A 113 -11.28 -1.71 -6.92
CA SER A 113 -10.12 -1.95 -6.06
C SER A 113 -8.90 -2.40 -6.82
N LEU A 114 -7.73 -1.87 -6.45
CA LEU A 114 -6.44 -2.38 -6.85
C LEU A 114 -5.80 -3.09 -5.66
N ASN A 115 -5.46 -4.37 -5.85
CA ASN A 115 -5.00 -5.28 -4.81
C ASN A 115 -3.53 -5.61 -5.03
N MET A 116 -2.69 -5.25 -4.09
CA MET A 116 -1.25 -5.42 -4.16
C MET A 116 -0.76 -6.18 -2.94
N LEU A 117 0.25 -7.01 -3.16
CA LEU A 117 0.97 -7.74 -2.12
C LEU A 117 2.43 -7.30 -2.20
N LEU A 118 2.98 -6.68 -1.17
CA LEU A 118 4.40 -6.38 -1.11
C LEU A 118 5.10 -7.54 -0.41
N THR A 119 6.21 -8.00 -1.00
CA THR A 119 7.11 -8.95 -0.33
C THR A 119 7.67 -8.33 0.96
N ASP A 120 8.16 -9.16 1.89
CA ASP A 120 8.79 -8.66 3.13
C ASP A 120 9.94 -7.68 2.86
N ALA A 121 10.73 -7.94 1.81
CA ALA A 121 11.81 -7.05 1.39
C ALA A 121 11.28 -5.67 0.91
N ALA A 122 10.26 -5.67 0.05
CA ALA A 122 9.65 -4.44 -0.45
C ALA A 122 8.94 -3.65 0.67
N ARG A 123 8.24 -4.38 1.55
CA ARG A 123 7.62 -3.85 2.76
C ARG A 123 8.65 -3.18 3.67
N GLY A 124 9.80 -3.81 3.92
CA GLY A 124 10.86 -3.24 4.73
C GLY A 124 11.37 -1.90 4.20
N LYS A 125 11.53 -1.77 2.87
CA LYS A 125 11.90 -0.51 2.23
C LYS A 125 10.83 0.57 2.35
N LEU A 126 9.56 0.20 2.19
CA LEU A 126 8.44 1.11 2.41
C LEU A 126 8.41 1.61 3.87
N PHE A 127 8.57 0.71 4.83
CA PHE A 127 8.55 1.05 6.26
C PHE A 127 9.72 1.97 6.63
N GLN A 128 10.91 1.68 6.11
CA GLN A 128 12.08 2.54 6.26
C GLN A 128 11.84 3.94 5.68
N TRP A 129 11.31 4.04 4.46
CA TRP A 129 11.03 5.33 3.82
C TRP A 129 9.97 6.14 4.57
N LEU A 130 8.92 5.47 5.08
CA LEU A 130 7.89 6.11 5.89
C LEU A 130 8.32 6.41 7.33
N GLY A 131 9.46 5.89 7.79
CA GLY A 131 9.89 6.01 9.20
C GLY A 131 8.94 5.28 10.16
N VAL A 132 8.40 4.14 9.74
CA VAL A 132 7.54 3.31 10.60
C VAL A 132 8.41 2.52 11.56
N GLU A 133 8.30 2.80 12.85
CA GLU A 133 8.85 1.94 13.90
C GLU A 133 8.01 0.67 13.99
N GLU A 134 8.58 -0.48 13.63
CA GLU A 134 7.96 -1.76 13.91
C GLU A 134 7.91 -1.94 15.42
N ALA A 135 6.73 -2.07 15.99
CA ALA A 135 6.60 -2.40 17.41
C ALA A 135 7.40 -3.67 17.70
N ALA A 136 8.42 -3.56 18.55
CA ALA A 136 9.27 -4.67 18.94
C ALA A 136 8.37 -5.83 19.40
N ARG A 137 8.44 -6.92 18.64
CA ARG A 137 7.64 -8.14 18.86
C ARG A 137 7.95 -8.65 20.27
N ALA A 138 6.93 -8.71 21.13
CA ALA A 138 6.95 -9.46 22.39
C ALA A 138 6.40 -10.87 22.15
#